data_AF-A0A933HAU3-F1
#
_entry.id   AF-A0A933HAU3-F1
#
_cell.length_a   1.000
_cell.length_b   1.000
_cell.length_c   1.000
_cell.angle_alpha   90.00
_cell.angle_beta   90.00
_cell.angle_gamma   90.00
#
_symmetry.space_group_name_H-M   'P 1'
#
loop_
_entity.id
_entity.type
_entity.pdbx_description
1 polymer ?
#
loop_
_entity_poly.entity_id
_entity_poly.type
_entity_poly.pdbx_seq_one_letter_code
_entity_poly.pdbx_strand_id
1 'polypeptide(L)'
;MKIIVMKFGGTSLAEPEKIKVAADKIISAKKKGFKVIAVVSAPSGITDDLIRLSRSMSLKPQKRELDALISTGERISSSLMAMAISAKGHKAVSLDASQAGIKTDDTHVSADIIAVNTKRISLELKKGKIVVIAGFQGIDSKSDVTTLGRGGSDFTAVAVAKAIKADICELYTDVKGIYATNPATDPKAKKIKKINYDDLIKLSKKGTEVRQIKAVRYAGKHLVPLHIRSSFHSETGTFITA
;
A
#
# COMPACT_ATOMS: atom_id res chain seq x y z
N MET A 1 -9.28 -13.89 -16.20
CA MET A 1 -8.30 -14.12 -15.11
C MET A 1 -8.43 -12.99 -14.11
N LYS A 2 -8.52 -13.27 -12.81
CA LYS A 2 -8.69 -12.23 -11.78
C LYS A 2 -7.36 -11.70 -11.25
N ILE A 3 -7.23 -10.40 -11.07
CA ILE A 3 -6.07 -9.71 -10.52
C ILE A 3 -6.46 -9.08 -9.19
N ILE A 4 -5.63 -9.30 -8.16
CA ILE A 4 -5.79 -8.69 -6.85
C ILE A 4 -4.55 -7.86 -6.51
N VAL A 5 -4.80 -6.66 -5.99
CA VAL A 5 -3.75 -5.85 -5.36
C VAL A 5 -3.92 -5.92 -3.85
N MET A 6 -2.88 -6.30 -3.13
CA MET A 6 -2.90 -6.47 -1.66
C MET A 6 -1.86 -5.55 -1.03
N LYS A 7 -2.28 -4.55 -0.27
CA LYS A 7 -1.37 -3.64 0.43
C LYS A 7 -1.17 -4.06 1.88
N PHE A 8 0.07 -4.12 2.35
CA PHE A 8 0.42 -4.34 3.76
C PHE A 8 1.09 -3.12 4.38
N GLY A 9 0.54 -2.61 5.50
CA GLY A 9 1.11 -1.49 6.25
C GLY A 9 2.31 -1.86 7.12
N GLY A 10 3.03 -0.86 7.63
CA GLY A 10 4.29 -1.09 8.37
C GLY A 10 4.17 -1.93 9.63
N THR A 11 3.04 -1.82 10.37
CA THR A 11 2.76 -2.68 11.53
C THR A 11 2.64 -4.16 11.16
N SER A 12 2.22 -4.44 9.92
CA SER A 12 2.10 -5.81 9.38
C SER A 12 3.44 -6.39 8.95
N LEU A 13 4.50 -5.57 8.93
CA LEU A 13 5.83 -5.88 8.40
C LEU A 13 6.93 -5.54 9.41
N ALA A 14 6.58 -5.25 10.66
CA ALA A 14 7.51 -4.76 11.68
C ALA A 14 8.58 -5.80 12.08
N GLU A 15 8.28 -7.08 11.94
CA GLU A 15 9.15 -8.19 12.35
C GLU A 15 9.14 -9.29 11.28
N PRO A 16 10.22 -10.10 11.17
CA PRO A 16 10.31 -11.19 10.21
C PRO A 16 9.11 -12.16 10.25
N GLU A 17 8.61 -12.50 11.44
CA GLU A 17 7.45 -13.39 11.57
C GLU A 17 6.16 -12.76 10.99
N LYS A 18 5.96 -11.46 11.18
CA LYS A 18 4.82 -10.74 10.59
C LYS A 18 4.92 -10.68 9.06
N ILE A 19 6.14 -10.53 8.51
CA ILE A 19 6.38 -10.63 7.07
C ILE A 19 6.00 -12.01 6.54
N LYS A 20 6.39 -13.10 7.24
CA LYS A 20 6.01 -14.47 6.86
C LYS A 20 4.49 -14.67 6.86
N VAL A 21 3.78 -14.14 7.87
CA VAL A 21 2.31 -14.18 7.94
C VAL A 21 1.67 -13.42 6.77
N ALA A 22 2.18 -12.24 6.42
CA ALA A 22 1.72 -11.49 5.26
C ALA A 22 2.00 -12.22 3.94
N ALA A 23 3.17 -12.87 3.81
CA ALA A 23 3.50 -13.73 2.67
C ALA A 23 2.52 -14.90 2.53
N ASP A 24 2.09 -15.53 3.64
CA ASP A 24 1.09 -16.61 3.61
C ASP A 24 -0.27 -16.14 3.08
N LYS A 25 -0.69 -14.91 3.40
CA LYS A 25 -1.92 -14.31 2.85
C LYS A 25 -1.81 -14.10 1.34
N ILE A 26 -0.69 -13.55 0.88
CA ILE A 26 -0.38 -13.34 -0.55
C ILE A 26 -0.40 -14.68 -1.30
N ILE A 27 0.25 -15.71 -0.74
CA ILE A 27 0.30 -17.05 -1.31
C ILE A 27 -1.11 -17.68 -1.33
N SER A 28 -1.90 -17.49 -0.28
CA SER A 28 -3.30 -17.96 -0.23
C SER A 28 -4.13 -17.37 -1.36
N ALA A 29 -4.02 -16.06 -1.62
CA ALA A 29 -4.70 -15.42 -2.74
C ALA A 29 -4.25 -16.01 -4.09
N LYS A 30 -2.96 -16.25 -4.28
CA LYS A 30 -2.45 -16.93 -5.47
C LYS A 30 -3.00 -18.34 -5.65
N LYS A 31 -3.04 -19.14 -4.57
CA LYS A 31 -3.60 -20.51 -4.58
C LYS A 31 -5.10 -20.52 -4.93
N LYS A 32 -5.82 -19.44 -4.65
CA LYS A 32 -7.22 -19.23 -5.09
C LYS A 32 -7.35 -18.81 -6.56
N GLY A 33 -6.26 -18.80 -7.33
CA GLY A 33 -6.27 -18.51 -8.77
C GLY A 33 -6.10 -17.04 -9.14
N PHE A 34 -5.78 -16.16 -8.18
CA PHE A 34 -5.51 -14.75 -8.49
C PHE A 34 -4.08 -14.54 -9.01
N LYS A 35 -3.93 -13.59 -9.94
CA LYS A 35 -2.66 -12.91 -10.18
C LYS A 35 -2.48 -11.85 -9.11
N VAL A 36 -1.43 -11.97 -8.29
CA VAL A 36 -1.26 -11.15 -7.09
C VAL A 36 -0.18 -10.10 -7.29
N ILE A 37 -0.52 -8.84 -6.99
CA ILE A 37 0.41 -7.74 -6.80
C ILE A 37 0.34 -7.33 -5.33
N ALA A 38 1.43 -7.46 -4.60
CA ALA A 38 1.54 -6.95 -3.24
C ALA A 38 2.15 -5.55 -3.26
N VAL A 39 1.65 -4.63 -2.42
CA VAL A 39 2.28 -3.33 -2.16
C VAL A 39 2.66 -3.28 -0.68
N VAL A 40 3.89 -2.90 -0.37
CA VAL A 40 4.37 -2.91 1.02
C VAL A 40 4.89 -1.54 1.44
N SER A 41 4.61 -1.17 2.68
CA SER A 41 5.23 -0.02 3.37
C SER A 41 6.55 -0.41 4.03
N ALA A 42 7.36 0.57 4.44
CA ALA A 42 8.50 0.33 5.32
C ALA A 42 8.07 -0.39 6.61
N PRO A 43 8.97 -1.15 7.29
CA PRO A 43 8.68 -1.70 8.61
C PRO A 43 8.33 -0.57 9.58
N SER A 44 7.47 -0.85 10.55
CA SER A 44 7.03 0.14 11.54
C SER A 44 8.22 0.86 12.21
N GLY A 45 8.16 2.19 12.32
CA GLY A 45 9.20 3.02 12.93
C GLY A 45 10.37 3.42 12.01
N ILE A 46 10.66 2.63 10.97
CA ILE A 46 11.83 2.88 10.11
C ILE A 46 11.76 4.24 9.39
N THR A 47 10.60 4.61 8.85
CA THR A 47 10.44 5.92 8.19
C THR A 47 10.67 7.07 9.16
N ASP A 48 10.18 6.96 10.40
CA ASP A 48 10.35 8.00 11.43
C ASP A 48 11.80 8.09 11.89
N ASP A 49 12.51 6.96 11.97
CA ASP A 49 13.94 6.89 12.28
C ASP A 49 14.78 7.56 11.19
N LEU A 50 14.48 7.31 9.92
CA LEU A 50 15.13 7.96 8.78
C LEU A 50 14.87 9.47 8.76
N ILE A 51 13.64 9.90 9.05
CA ILE A 51 13.32 11.33 9.20
C ILE A 51 14.12 11.95 10.34
N ARG A 52 14.20 11.28 11.49
CA ARG A 52 14.98 11.77 12.65
C ARG A 52 16.47 11.87 12.33
N LEU A 53 17.03 10.88 11.63
CA LEU A 53 18.41 10.90 11.15
C LEU A 53 18.66 12.04 10.16
N SER A 54 17.74 12.30 9.23
CA SER A 54 17.89 13.45 8.31
C SER A 54 17.95 14.79 9.06
N ARG A 55 17.17 14.91 10.15
CA ARG A 55 17.12 16.11 10.98
C ARG A 55 18.35 16.31 11.85
N SER A 56 19.08 15.25 12.19
CA SER A 56 20.36 15.38 12.87
C SER A 56 21.47 15.86 11.94
N MET A 57 21.33 15.67 10.62
CA MET A 57 22.24 16.24 9.61
C MET A 57 21.89 17.68 9.26
N SER A 58 20.60 18.02 9.17
CA SER A 58 20.13 19.38 8.90
C SER A 58 18.72 19.60 9.46
N LEU A 59 18.48 20.73 10.14
CA LEU A 59 17.15 21.09 10.64
C LEU A 59 16.10 21.26 9.53
N LYS A 60 16.54 21.57 8.31
CA LYS A 60 15.70 21.72 7.12
C LYS A 60 16.31 20.91 5.97
N PRO A 61 16.18 19.57 5.98
CA PRO A 61 16.72 18.73 4.93
C PRO A 61 16.07 19.09 3.59
N GLN A 62 16.86 19.06 2.52
CA GLN A 62 16.34 19.26 1.17
C GLN A 62 15.31 18.18 0.86
N LYS A 63 14.14 18.58 0.38
CA LYS A 63 13.01 17.65 0.17
C LYS A 63 13.34 16.50 -0.79
N ARG A 64 14.13 16.79 -1.84
CA ARG A 64 14.59 15.79 -2.82
C ARG A 64 15.45 14.70 -2.17
N GLU A 65 16.41 15.09 -1.33
CA GLU A 65 17.24 14.13 -0.58
C GLU A 65 16.44 13.40 0.50
N LEU A 66 15.47 14.08 1.13
CA LEU A 66 14.59 13.44 2.09
C LEU A 66 13.80 12.32 1.43
N ASP A 67 13.21 12.55 0.26
CA ASP A 67 12.49 11.53 -0.50
C ASP A 67 13.39 10.34 -0.87
N ALA A 68 14.61 10.63 -1.35
CA ALA A 68 15.60 9.60 -1.64
C ALA A 68 15.90 8.74 -0.41
N LEU A 69 16.13 9.36 0.76
CA LEU A 69 16.41 8.68 2.01
C LEU A 69 15.24 7.82 2.49
N ILE A 70 14.04 8.39 2.64
CA ILE A 70 12.93 7.69 3.29
C ILE A 70 12.33 6.58 2.41
N SER A 71 12.47 6.66 1.08
CA SER A 71 12.04 5.61 0.14
C SER A 71 12.79 4.28 0.32
N THR A 72 13.95 4.30 0.98
CA THR A 72 14.75 3.10 1.22
C THR A 72 14.05 2.09 2.13
N GLY A 73 13.19 2.56 3.04
CA GLY A 73 12.45 1.70 3.97
C GLY A 73 11.56 0.68 3.25
N GLU A 74 10.84 1.11 2.22
CA GLU A 74 9.96 0.23 1.43
C GLU A 74 10.74 -0.79 0.59
N ARG A 75 11.97 -0.46 0.18
CA ARG A 75 12.85 -1.39 -0.54
C ARG A 75 13.29 -2.56 0.35
N ILE A 76 13.49 -2.31 1.65
CA ILE A 76 13.77 -3.37 2.65
C ILE A 76 12.58 -4.34 2.70
N SER A 77 11.38 -3.81 2.97
CA SER A 77 10.15 -4.63 3.07
C SER A 77 9.86 -5.45 1.81
N SER A 78 9.94 -4.82 0.63
CA SER A 78 9.60 -5.50 -0.63
C SER A 78 10.56 -6.64 -0.95
N SER A 79 11.85 -6.45 -0.68
CA SER A 79 12.87 -7.47 -0.87
C SER A 79 12.69 -8.63 0.11
N LEU A 80 12.52 -8.35 1.41
CA LEU A 80 12.25 -9.38 2.43
C LEU A 80 10.98 -10.16 2.14
N MET A 81 9.92 -9.49 1.71
CA MET A 81 8.67 -10.14 1.31
C MET A 81 8.86 -11.08 0.12
N ALA A 82 9.58 -10.64 -0.92
CA ALA A 82 9.86 -11.48 -2.08
C ALA A 82 10.71 -12.71 -1.71
N MET A 83 11.68 -12.55 -0.80
CA MET A 83 12.47 -13.66 -0.25
C MET A 83 11.59 -14.63 0.55
N ALA A 84 10.72 -14.13 1.43
CA ALA A 84 9.82 -14.95 2.23
C ALA A 84 8.84 -15.77 1.36
N ILE A 85 8.30 -15.17 0.30
CA ILE A 85 7.44 -15.88 -0.67
C ILE A 85 8.25 -16.95 -1.43
N SER A 86 9.49 -16.63 -1.81
CA SER A 86 10.38 -17.56 -2.53
C SER A 86 10.80 -18.75 -1.67
N ALA A 87 11.10 -18.52 -0.39
CA ALA A 87 11.42 -19.57 0.59
C ALA A 87 10.25 -20.55 0.80
N LYS A 88 9.01 -20.12 0.53
CA LYS A 88 7.81 -20.96 0.56
C LYS A 88 7.48 -21.61 -0.79
N GLY A 89 8.43 -21.64 -1.73
CA GLY A 89 8.31 -22.34 -3.01
C GLY A 89 7.56 -21.57 -4.11
N HIS A 90 7.28 -20.28 -3.93
CA HIS A 90 6.55 -19.48 -4.92
C HIS A 90 7.44 -18.44 -5.59
N LYS A 91 7.38 -18.32 -6.92
CA LYS A 91 8.13 -17.29 -7.64
C LYS A 91 7.61 -15.89 -7.28
N ALA A 92 8.50 -15.01 -6.81
CA ALA A 92 8.22 -13.61 -6.54
C ALA A 92 9.28 -12.69 -7.16
N VAL A 93 8.96 -11.40 -7.29
CA VAL A 93 9.90 -10.35 -7.71
C VAL A 93 9.55 -9.06 -6.99
N SER A 94 10.53 -8.43 -6.34
CA SER A 94 10.37 -7.06 -5.81
C SER A 94 10.63 -6.05 -6.92
N LEU A 95 9.85 -4.96 -6.94
CA LEU A 95 10.02 -3.81 -7.83
C LEU A 95 9.96 -2.53 -7.01
N ASP A 96 10.92 -1.63 -7.23
CA ASP A 96 10.79 -0.25 -6.76
C ASP A 96 9.82 0.57 -7.65
N ALA A 97 9.60 1.83 -7.31
CA ALA A 97 8.69 2.70 -8.05
C ALA A 97 9.09 2.89 -9.52
N SER A 98 10.40 2.99 -9.80
CA SER A 98 10.92 3.13 -11.16
C SER A 98 10.61 1.90 -12.00
N GLN A 99 10.92 0.72 -11.45
CA GLN A 99 10.69 -0.56 -12.09
C GLN A 99 9.19 -0.90 -12.23
N ALA A 100 8.37 -0.47 -11.26
CA ALA A 100 6.91 -0.62 -11.31
C ALA A 100 6.23 0.43 -12.22
N GLY A 101 6.99 1.41 -12.73
CA GLY A 101 6.52 2.42 -13.67
C GLY A 101 5.65 3.49 -13.03
N ILE A 102 5.80 3.78 -11.73
CA ILE A 102 5.02 4.79 -11.00
C ILE A 102 5.61 6.17 -11.32
N LYS A 103 4.88 6.97 -12.10
CA LYS A 103 5.26 8.31 -12.51
C LYS A 103 4.51 9.37 -11.71
N THR A 104 5.24 10.37 -11.25
CA THR A 104 4.77 11.43 -10.36
C THR A 104 5.14 12.82 -10.87
N ASP A 105 4.53 13.85 -10.29
CA ASP A 105 5.07 15.21 -10.35
C ASP A 105 6.33 15.37 -9.49
N ASP A 106 6.95 16.54 -9.51
CA ASP A 106 8.18 16.86 -8.76
C ASP A 106 7.92 17.52 -7.39
N THR A 107 6.69 17.43 -6.87
CA THR A 107 6.31 17.96 -5.55
C THR A 107 6.82 17.04 -4.43
N HIS A 108 8.12 17.01 -4.22
CA HIS A 108 8.77 16.16 -3.21
C HIS A 108 8.09 16.18 -1.84
N VAL A 109 8.09 15.04 -1.14
CA VAL A 109 7.40 14.75 0.12
C VAL A 109 5.88 14.58 0.00
N SER A 110 5.25 15.04 -1.08
CA SER A 110 3.79 15.01 -1.23
C SER A 110 3.31 14.84 -2.68
N ALA A 111 4.11 14.20 -3.52
CA ALA A 111 3.86 14.12 -4.96
C ALA A 111 2.54 13.42 -5.29
N ASP A 112 1.93 13.79 -6.41
CA ASP A 112 0.80 13.07 -6.99
C ASP A 112 1.22 12.10 -8.09
N ILE A 113 0.50 10.98 -8.18
CA ILE A 113 0.72 9.98 -9.23
C ILE A 113 0.05 10.48 -10.52
N ILE A 114 0.87 10.75 -11.53
CA ILE A 114 0.45 11.13 -12.88
C ILE A 114 0.01 9.88 -13.67
N ALA A 115 0.84 8.83 -13.64
CA ALA A 115 0.59 7.61 -14.40
C ALA A 115 1.28 6.40 -13.77
N VAL A 116 0.81 5.20 -14.14
CA VAL A 116 1.48 3.93 -13.80
C VAL A 116 1.66 3.13 -15.08
N ASN A 117 2.91 2.96 -15.51
CA ASN A 117 3.25 2.11 -16.64
C ASN A 117 3.33 0.64 -16.22
N THR A 118 2.29 -0.12 -16.54
CA THR A 118 2.13 -1.51 -16.09
C THR A 118 2.90 -2.54 -16.91
N LYS A 119 3.73 -2.14 -17.88
CA LYS A 119 4.43 -3.07 -18.78
C LYS A 119 5.28 -4.10 -18.01
N ARG A 120 6.09 -3.64 -17.07
CA ARG A 120 6.96 -4.51 -16.25
C ARG A 120 6.14 -5.42 -15.34
N ILE A 121 5.13 -4.87 -14.66
CA ILE A 121 4.21 -5.61 -13.78
C ILE A 121 3.54 -6.73 -14.57
N SER A 122 2.95 -6.40 -15.71
CA SER A 122 2.21 -7.35 -16.57
C SER A 122 3.11 -8.47 -17.09
N LEU A 123 4.35 -8.16 -17.45
CA LEU A 123 5.34 -9.15 -17.89
C LEU A 123 5.63 -10.17 -16.80
N GLU A 124 5.89 -9.72 -15.57
CA GLU A 124 6.23 -10.62 -14.46
C GLU A 124 5.01 -11.44 -13.99
N LEU A 125 3.80 -10.86 -14.03
CA LEU A 125 2.56 -11.62 -13.80
C LEU A 125 2.33 -12.70 -14.87
N LYS A 126 2.66 -12.44 -16.15
CA LYS A 126 2.58 -13.44 -17.23
C LYS A 126 3.55 -14.61 -17.01
N LYS A 127 4.72 -14.35 -16.40
CA LYS A 127 5.69 -15.38 -15.97
C LYS A 127 5.23 -16.15 -14.72
N GLY A 128 4.01 -15.92 -14.24
CA GLY A 128 3.44 -16.57 -13.07
C GLY A 128 4.09 -16.14 -11.75
N LYS A 129 4.77 -14.98 -11.71
CA LYS A 129 5.34 -14.46 -10.45
C LYS A 129 4.31 -13.69 -9.64
N ILE A 130 4.52 -13.63 -8.33
CA ILE A 130 3.93 -12.61 -7.46
C ILE A 130 4.79 -11.35 -7.58
N VAL A 131 4.18 -10.21 -7.88
CA VAL A 131 4.90 -8.93 -7.94
C VAL A 131 4.77 -8.23 -6.60
N VAL A 132 5.89 -7.80 -6.01
CA VAL A 132 5.92 -7.07 -4.74
C VAL A 132 6.46 -5.66 -4.99
N ILE A 133 5.63 -4.65 -4.86
CA ILE A 133 5.99 -3.25 -5.12
C ILE A 133 6.32 -2.56 -3.80
N ALA A 134 7.47 -1.91 -3.74
CA ALA A 134 7.78 -0.94 -2.69
C ALA A 134 6.89 0.30 -2.88
N GLY A 135 5.90 0.47 -2.01
CA GLY A 135 4.90 1.55 -2.12
C GLY A 135 5.47 2.92 -1.73
N PHE A 136 4.61 3.93 -1.56
CA PHE A 136 4.95 5.27 -1.04
C PHE A 136 5.88 6.14 -1.90
N GLN A 137 6.63 5.54 -2.83
CA GLN A 137 7.53 6.21 -3.76
C GLN A 137 6.97 6.28 -5.19
N GLY A 138 7.47 7.26 -5.94
CA GLY A 138 7.26 7.49 -7.37
C GLY A 138 8.54 8.04 -8.00
N ILE A 139 8.55 8.17 -9.33
CA ILE A 139 9.65 8.77 -10.08
C ILE A 139 9.12 9.93 -10.93
N ASP A 140 9.75 11.08 -10.81
CA ASP A 140 9.37 12.27 -11.58
C ASP A 140 9.88 12.21 -13.04
N SER A 141 9.79 13.34 -13.74
CA SER A 141 10.27 13.47 -15.12
C SER A 141 11.81 13.48 -15.26
N LYS A 142 12.54 13.84 -14.20
CA LYS A 142 14.02 13.89 -14.14
C LYS A 142 14.63 12.58 -13.64
N SER A 143 13.80 11.59 -13.35
CA SER A 143 14.19 10.31 -12.73
C SER A 143 14.58 10.42 -11.25
N ASP A 144 14.19 11.51 -10.59
CA ASP A 144 14.33 11.65 -9.15
C ASP A 144 13.26 10.84 -8.42
N VAL A 145 13.66 10.29 -7.26
CA VAL A 145 12.70 9.64 -6.36
C VAL A 145 11.86 10.70 -5.68
N THR A 146 10.56 10.47 -5.69
CA THR A 146 9.57 11.30 -4.99
C THR A 146 8.79 10.44 -4.02
N THR A 147 8.26 11.05 -2.96
CA THR A 147 7.33 10.37 -2.04
C THR A 147 5.94 10.99 -2.06
N LEU A 148 4.95 10.14 -1.80
CA LEU A 148 3.53 10.45 -2.02
C LEU A 148 2.84 11.05 -0.77
N GLY A 149 3.62 11.34 0.27
CA GLY A 149 3.13 11.79 1.57
C GLY A 149 2.43 10.71 2.39
N ARG A 150 1.78 11.13 3.47
CA ARG A 150 1.14 10.22 4.44
C ARG A 150 0.09 9.34 3.77
N GLY A 151 0.15 8.03 4.03
CA GLY A 151 -0.72 7.04 3.37
C GLY A 151 -0.32 6.73 1.92
N GLY A 152 0.88 7.14 1.50
CA GLY A 152 1.34 6.98 0.12
C GLY A 152 1.37 5.53 -0.37
N SER A 153 1.68 4.54 0.47
CA SER A 153 1.61 3.13 0.05
C SER A 153 0.19 2.68 -0.31
N ASP A 154 -0.83 3.22 0.35
CA ASP A 154 -2.22 2.94 0.01
C ASP A 154 -2.59 3.61 -1.31
N PHE A 155 -2.11 4.84 -1.51
CA PHE A 155 -2.29 5.53 -2.78
C PHE A 155 -1.61 4.78 -3.94
N THR A 156 -0.39 4.27 -3.74
CA THR A 156 0.30 3.39 -4.69
C THR A 156 -0.56 2.17 -5.04
N ALA A 157 -1.11 1.48 -4.03
CA ALA A 157 -1.92 0.28 -4.25
C ALA A 157 -3.16 0.55 -5.10
N VAL A 158 -3.90 1.62 -4.79
CA VAL A 158 -5.08 2.01 -5.56
C VAL A 158 -4.71 2.44 -6.98
N ALA A 159 -3.62 3.20 -7.16
CA ALA A 159 -3.17 3.64 -8.47
C ALA A 159 -2.73 2.46 -9.37
N VAL A 160 -2.01 1.49 -8.79
CA VAL A 160 -1.63 0.26 -9.48
C VAL A 160 -2.87 -0.58 -9.81
N ALA A 161 -3.82 -0.73 -8.88
CA ALA A 161 -5.08 -1.45 -9.11
C ALA A 161 -5.87 -0.84 -10.27
N LYS A 162 -6.00 0.49 -10.31
CA LYS A 162 -6.61 1.23 -11.42
C LYS A 162 -5.90 0.95 -12.75
N ALA A 163 -4.57 1.07 -12.77
CA ALA A 163 -3.80 0.95 -14.00
C ALA A 163 -3.77 -0.47 -14.58
N ILE A 164 -3.77 -1.50 -13.72
CA ILE A 164 -3.80 -2.91 -14.14
C ILE A 164 -5.24 -3.44 -14.32
N LYS A 165 -6.26 -2.61 -14.04
CA LYS A 165 -7.69 -3.00 -14.01
C LYS A 165 -7.92 -4.21 -13.09
N ALA A 166 -7.40 -4.12 -11.85
CA ALA A 166 -7.59 -5.16 -10.85
C ALA A 166 -9.06 -5.29 -10.44
N ASP A 167 -9.47 -6.52 -10.12
CA ASP A 167 -10.83 -6.80 -9.66
C ASP A 167 -11.09 -6.20 -8.26
N ILE A 168 -10.06 -6.12 -7.43
CA ILE A 168 -10.14 -5.63 -6.07
C ILE A 168 -8.77 -5.18 -5.55
N CYS A 169 -8.78 -4.12 -4.73
CA CYS A 169 -7.64 -3.68 -3.95
C CYS A 169 -7.91 -3.90 -2.46
N GLU A 170 -7.24 -4.88 -1.86
CA GLU A 170 -7.29 -5.14 -0.43
C GLU A 170 -6.23 -4.29 0.30
N LEU A 171 -6.66 -3.54 1.32
CA LEU A 171 -5.79 -2.74 2.17
C LEU A 171 -5.74 -3.38 3.57
N TYR A 172 -4.63 -4.06 3.85
CA TYR A 172 -4.37 -4.74 5.12
C TYR A 172 -3.78 -3.77 6.15
N THR A 173 -4.46 -3.67 7.28
CA THR A 173 -4.22 -2.72 8.35
C THR A 173 -4.34 -3.37 9.74
N ASP A 174 -4.10 -2.59 10.79
CA ASP A 174 -4.22 -2.99 12.20
C ASP A 174 -5.68 -3.07 12.67
N VAL A 175 -6.61 -2.41 11.97
CA VAL A 175 -8.03 -2.46 12.30
C VAL A 175 -8.79 -3.58 11.58
N LYS A 176 -9.91 -4.02 12.18
CA LYS A 176 -10.78 -5.09 11.65
C LYS A 176 -11.67 -4.68 10.48
N GLY A 177 -11.69 -3.40 10.13
CA GLY A 177 -12.54 -2.78 9.13
C GLY A 177 -12.87 -1.34 9.52
N ILE A 178 -13.84 -0.74 8.84
CA ILE A 178 -14.37 0.59 9.17
C ILE A 178 -15.50 0.45 10.18
N TYR A 179 -15.50 1.32 11.19
CA TYR A 179 -16.53 1.38 12.22
C TYR A 179 -17.31 2.70 12.12
N ALA A 180 -18.59 2.67 12.49
CA ALA A 180 -19.46 3.86 12.44
C ALA A 180 -19.01 4.97 13.41
N THR A 181 -18.38 4.58 14.52
CA THR A 181 -17.73 5.45 15.52
C THR A 181 -16.35 4.87 15.83
N ASN A 182 -15.45 5.64 16.45
CA ASN A 182 -14.13 5.14 16.80
C ASN A 182 -14.24 4.06 17.91
N PRO A 183 -13.88 2.79 17.64
CA PRO A 183 -14.01 1.70 18.61
C PRO A 183 -13.08 1.86 19.82
N ALA A 184 -12.05 2.69 19.74
CA ALA A 184 -11.18 2.98 20.88
C ALA A 184 -11.85 3.89 21.93
N THR A 185 -12.83 4.71 21.51
CA THR A 185 -13.56 5.64 22.39
C THR A 185 -14.99 5.18 22.68
N ASP A 186 -15.56 4.35 21.81
CA ASP A 186 -16.92 3.82 21.94
C ASP A 186 -16.90 2.27 21.84
N PRO A 187 -16.98 1.56 22.97
CA PRO A 187 -17.00 0.09 22.98
C PRO A 187 -18.20 -0.53 22.23
N LYS A 188 -19.27 0.23 21.99
CA LYS A 188 -20.46 -0.23 21.25
C LYS A 188 -20.34 0.02 19.74
N ALA A 189 -19.20 0.53 19.26
CA ALA A 189 -18.97 0.82 17.86
C ALA A 189 -19.21 -0.42 16.99
N LYS A 190 -20.11 -0.27 16.01
CA LYS A 190 -20.44 -1.35 15.06
C LYS A 190 -19.57 -1.27 13.82
N LYS A 191 -18.99 -2.40 13.43
CA LYS A 191 -18.25 -2.55 12.18
C LYS A 191 -19.21 -2.51 10.99
N ILE A 192 -18.86 -1.71 9.99
CA ILE A 192 -19.61 -1.57 8.74
C ILE A 192 -19.16 -2.66 7.78
N LYS A 193 -20.10 -3.43 7.22
CA LYS A 193 -19.77 -4.52 6.26
C LYS A 193 -19.48 -3.97 4.86
N LYS A 194 -20.26 -2.98 4.41
CA LYS A 194 -20.15 -2.33 3.10
C LYS A 194 -20.49 -0.85 3.24
N ILE A 195 -19.74 0.02 2.58
CA ILE A 195 -19.95 1.47 2.55
C ILE A 195 -19.61 2.00 1.17
N ASN A 196 -20.26 3.08 0.71
CA ASN A 196 -19.85 3.74 -0.52
C ASN A 196 -18.72 4.76 -0.27
N TYR A 197 -18.07 5.25 -1.32
CA TYR A 197 -16.95 6.20 -1.18
C TYR A 197 -17.37 7.52 -0.53
N ASP A 198 -18.52 8.08 -0.90
CA ASP A 198 -18.98 9.38 -0.39
C ASP A 198 -19.29 9.34 1.10
N ASP A 199 -19.94 8.28 1.56
CA ASP A 199 -20.28 8.08 2.96
C ASP A 199 -19.04 7.79 3.79
N LEU A 200 -18.05 7.08 3.24
CA LEU A 200 -16.75 6.91 3.90
C LEU A 200 -16.00 8.25 4.04
N ILE A 201 -16.04 9.11 3.01
CA ILE A 201 -15.44 10.45 3.05
C ILE A 201 -16.17 11.35 4.05
N LYS A 202 -17.51 11.27 4.14
CA LYS A 202 -18.29 11.99 5.16
C LYS A 202 -17.94 11.48 6.55
N LEU A 203 -17.79 10.17 6.73
CA LEU A 203 -17.43 9.55 8.00
C LEU A 203 -16.04 9.98 8.48
N SER A 204 -15.06 10.09 7.58
CA SER A 204 -13.72 10.56 7.94
C SER A 204 -13.72 12.00 8.46
N LYS A 205 -14.63 12.86 7.97
CA LYS A 205 -14.77 14.24 8.44
C LYS A 205 -15.34 14.34 9.87
N LYS A 206 -16.02 13.29 10.35
CA LYS A 206 -16.63 13.23 11.68
C LYS A 206 -15.71 12.67 12.77
N GLY A 207 -14.41 12.54 12.49
CA GLY A 207 -13.41 12.09 13.47
C GLY A 207 -13.15 10.59 13.48
N THR A 208 -13.80 9.80 12.62
CA THR A 208 -13.39 8.40 12.39
C THR A 208 -12.05 8.40 11.66
N GLU A 209 -11.04 7.76 12.24
CA GLU A 209 -9.68 7.72 11.70
C GLU A 209 -9.63 6.93 10.38
N VAL A 210 -9.82 7.61 9.26
CA VAL A 210 -9.59 7.07 7.92
C VAL A 210 -8.21 7.52 7.47
N ARG A 211 -7.18 6.72 7.77
CA ARG A 211 -5.76 7.04 7.54
C ARG A 211 -5.39 7.32 6.06
N GLN A 212 -6.30 7.06 5.12
CA GLN A 212 -6.00 6.91 3.69
C GLN A 212 -6.92 7.73 2.78
N ILE A 213 -7.38 8.90 3.23
CA ILE A 213 -8.41 9.66 2.50
C ILE A 213 -8.01 10.02 1.06
N LYS A 214 -6.70 10.25 0.80
CA LYS A 214 -6.16 10.47 -0.55
C LYS A 214 -6.40 9.25 -1.45
N ALA A 215 -6.08 8.05 -0.96
CA ALA A 215 -6.30 6.80 -1.68
C ALA A 215 -7.80 6.50 -1.87
N VAL A 216 -8.63 6.73 -0.84
CA VAL A 216 -10.09 6.54 -0.92
C VAL A 216 -10.73 7.46 -1.96
N ARG A 217 -10.34 8.75 -1.99
CA ARG A 217 -10.83 9.70 -2.99
C ARG A 217 -10.42 9.29 -4.41
N TYR A 218 -9.17 8.87 -4.58
CA TYR A 218 -8.69 8.38 -5.87
C TYR A 218 -9.44 7.11 -6.31
N ALA A 219 -9.69 6.18 -5.37
CA ALA A 219 -10.46 4.98 -5.64
C ALA A 219 -11.89 5.29 -6.06
N GLY A 220 -12.57 6.21 -5.39
CA GLY A 220 -13.92 6.65 -5.74
C GLY A 220 -13.97 7.31 -7.12
N LYS A 221 -13.05 8.24 -7.41
CA LYS A 221 -12.93 8.90 -8.72
C LYS A 221 -12.75 7.91 -9.88
N HIS A 222 -12.08 6.78 -9.62
CA HIS A 222 -11.76 5.79 -10.63
C HIS A 222 -12.51 4.47 -10.47
N LEU A 223 -13.52 4.42 -9.60
CA LEU A 223 -14.36 3.25 -9.33
C LEU A 223 -13.55 1.97 -9.02
N VAL A 224 -12.45 2.10 -8.27
CA VAL A 224 -11.58 0.97 -7.90
C VAL A 224 -12.12 0.29 -6.65
N PRO A 225 -12.65 -0.95 -6.72
CA PRO A 225 -13.21 -1.63 -5.56
C PRO A 225 -12.16 -1.81 -4.47
N LEU A 226 -12.45 -1.33 -3.25
CA LEU A 226 -11.56 -1.48 -2.10
C LEU A 226 -12.11 -2.45 -1.09
N HIS A 227 -11.20 -3.05 -0.34
CA HIS A 227 -11.54 -3.91 0.78
C HIS A 227 -10.58 -3.71 1.94
N ILE A 228 -11.05 -3.08 3.00
CA ILE A 228 -10.27 -2.85 4.21
C ILE A 228 -10.29 -4.10 5.07
N ARG A 229 -9.12 -4.64 5.39
CA ARG A 229 -8.95 -5.91 6.11
C ARG A 229 -7.93 -5.78 7.22
N SER A 230 -8.06 -6.65 8.23
CA SER A 230 -7.02 -6.78 9.24
C SER A 230 -5.91 -7.71 8.77
N SER A 231 -4.67 -7.33 9.06
CA SER A 231 -3.51 -8.22 8.95
C SER A 231 -3.53 -9.33 10.01
N PHE A 232 -4.12 -9.04 11.16
CA PHE A 232 -4.01 -9.88 12.36
C PHE A 232 -5.25 -10.75 12.61
N HIS A 233 -6.39 -10.39 12.00
CA HIS A 233 -7.64 -11.13 12.13
C HIS A 233 -8.13 -11.67 10.78
N SER A 234 -8.81 -12.82 10.80
CA SER A 234 -9.39 -13.48 9.63
C SER A 234 -10.78 -12.95 9.24
N GLU A 235 -11.31 -11.99 10.00
CA GLU A 235 -12.61 -11.39 9.74
C GLU A 235 -12.69 -10.80 8.31
N THR A 236 -13.90 -10.79 7.75
CA THR A 236 -14.10 -10.35 6.37
C THR A 236 -13.59 -8.94 6.14
N GLY A 237 -13.85 -7.98 7.04
CA GLY A 237 -13.47 -6.57 6.86
C GLY A 237 -14.63 -5.72 6.36
N THR A 238 -14.31 -4.66 5.62
CA THR A 238 -15.29 -3.72 5.05
C THR A 238 -15.04 -3.53 3.56
N PHE A 239 -16.06 -3.78 2.74
CA PHE A 239 -16.02 -3.47 1.31
C PHE A 239 -16.37 -2.00 1.05
N ILE A 240 -15.64 -1.37 0.13
CA ILE A 240 -15.92 0.00 -0.33
C ILE A 240 -16.08 -0.05 -1.84
N THR A 241 -17.27 0.32 -2.32
CA THR A 241 -17.62 0.34 -3.74
C THR A 241 -18.36 1.62 -4.08
N ALA A 242 -18.71 1.81 -5.35
CA ALA A 242 -19.75 2.76 -5.71
C ALA A 242 -21.07 2.41 -5.01
#